data_AF-A0A2E7L7M5-F1
#
_entry.id   AF-A0A2E7L7M5-F1
#
_cell.length_a   1.000
_cell.length_b   1.000
_cell.length_c   1.000
_cell.angle_alpha   90.00
_cell.angle_beta   90.00
_cell.angle_gamma   90.00
#
_symmetry.space_group_name_H-M   'P 1'
#
loop_
_entity.id
_entity.type
_entity.pdbx_description
1 polymer ?
#
loop_
_entity_poly.entity_id
_entity_poly.type
_entity_poly.pdbx_seq_one_letter_code
_entity_poly.pdbx_strand_id
1 'polypeptide(L)'
;MIRILASCCLIAFLSVSQGVCQDQADAKNPAEAKQITAQIRKVNLEFRAEDQKLFKKFQAAGQEEKQKILRETRPALMKKYALQLWELAEQHRNTPHAVEALALALPLNGRDLELKNQIQDRLVEDHIDDKGLVPAISAFSRDAKLLKRLVEESKSREVRGVAAYYDAQRLKGRGLTEKNADTVIPAMEKIQKEYGDIELVMAGGRSQGKLGKLIENELFSFRNLRIGKEAPEIAAEDLDGVEFKLSDYRGKVVVLDFWGDW
;
A
#
# COMPACT_ATOMS: atom_id res chain seq x y z
N MET A 1 -20.54 2.74 1.46
CA MET A 1 -20.10 1.68 0.51
C MET A 1 -19.57 2.22 -0.83
N ILE A 2 -19.31 3.53 -0.96
CA ILE A 2 -18.83 4.18 -2.20
C ILE A 2 -17.29 4.29 -2.25
N ARG A 3 -16.59 4.14 -1.11
CA ARG A 3 -15.12 4.29 -1.01
C ARG A 3 -14.28 3.12 -1.56
N ILE A 4 -14.87 2.00 -1.99
CA ILE A 4 -14.10 0.82 -2.44
C ILE A 4 -13.67 0.94 -3.92
N LEU A 5 -14.32 1.79 -4.73
CA LEU A 5 -13.98 1.96 -6.14
C LEU A 5 -13.05 3.15 -6.43
N ALA A 6 -12.99 4.16 -5.56
CA ALA A 6 -12.22 5.38 -5.82
C ALA A 6 -10.69 5.21 -5.63
N SER A 7 -10.23 4.15 -4.97
CA SER A 7 -8.83 4.06 -4.54
C SER A 7 -7.83 3.54 -5.59
N CYS A 8 -8.28 3.23 -6.82
CA CYS A 8 -7.39 2.84 -7.93
C CYS A 8 -7.32 3.87 -9.08
N CYS A 9 -7.89 5.06 -8.90
CA CYS A 9 -7.87 6.13 -9.92
C CYS A 9 -6.84 7.22 -9.64
N LEU A 10 -5.62 6.85 -9.22
CA LEU A 10 -4.49 7.76 -9.40
C LEU A 10 -3.75 7.38 -10.69
N ILE A 11 -4.04 8.18 -11.71
CA ILE A 11 -3.22 8.33 -12.91
C ILE A 11 -1.82 8.69 -12.43
N ALA A 12 -0.92 7.71 -12.47
CA ALA A 12 0.51 7.94 -12.43
C ALA A 12 1.09 7.22 -13.64
N PHE A 13 1.35 7.98 -14.70
CA PHE A 13 2.39 7.62 -15.66
C PHE A 13 3.70 7.61 -14.87
N LEU A 14 4.14 6.43 -14.45
CA LEU A 14 5.49 6.26 -13.95
C LEU A 14 6.07 5.01 -14.60
N SER A 15 7.10 5.25 -15.40
CA SER A 15 8.19 4.31 -15.63
C SER A 15 8.48 3.58 -14.32
N VAL A 16 8.26 2.27 -14.30
CA VAL A 16 8.90 1.42 -13.30
C VAL A 16 10.38 1.76 -13.39
N SER A 17 10.92 2.43 -12.36
CA SER A 17 12.35 2.67 -12.27
C SER A 17 13.02 1.30 -12.37
N GLN A 18 13.77 1.08 -13.44
CA GLN A 18 14.74 0.00 -13.49
C GLN A 18 15.63 0.17 -12.26
N GLY A 19 15.53 -0.72 -11.29
CA GLY A 19 16.41 -0.68 -10.12
C GLY A 19 15.70 -0.86 -8.79
N VAL A 20 15.05 -2.01 -8.59
CA VAL A 20 15.10 -2.71 -7.31
C VAL A 20 15.18 -4.19 -7.66
N CYS A 21 16.30 -4.84 -7.31
CA CYS A 21 16.65 -6.24 -7.57
C CYS A 21 17.01 -6.62 -9.02
N GLN A 22 18.20 -6.23 -9.50
CA GLN A 22 18.91 -7.08 -10.45
C GLN A 22 19.64 -8.15 -9.63
N ASP A 23 19.12 -9.36 -9.64
CA ASP A 23 19.66 -10.46 -8.85
C ASP A 23 20.78 -11.19 -9.62
N GLN A 24 21.62 -11.97 -8.93
CA GLN A 24 22.72 -12.72 -9.56
C GLN A 24 22.23 -13.75 -10.60
N ALA A 25 20.94 -14.12 -10.56
CA ALA A 25 20.29 -14.97 -11.56
C ALA A 25 20.11 -14.25 -12.91
N ASP A 26 19.74 -12.97 -12.92
CA ASP A 26 19.55 -12.18 -14.15
C ASP A 26 20.87 -11.94 -14.88
N ALA A 27 21.97 -11.89 -14.13
CA ALA A 27 23.31 -11.76 -14.67
C ALA A 27 23.76 -12.99 -15.49
N LYS A 28 23.17 -14.17 -15.24
CA LYS A 28 23.51 -15.41 -15.96
C LYS A 28 22.75 -15.58 -17.28
N ASN A 29 21.52 -15.06 -17.39
CA ASN A 29 20.78 -15.05 -18.66
C ASN A 29 19.87 -13.79 -18.82
N PRO A 30 20.45 -12.65 -19.22
CA PRO A 30 19.73 -11.37 -19.29
C PRO A 30 18.59 -11.32 -20.31
N ALA A 31 18.61 -12.18 -21.33
CA ALA A 31 17.58 -12.22 -22.37
C ALA A 31 16.30 -12.90 -21.85
N GLU A 32 16.46 -14.00 -21.14
CA GLU A 32 15.37 -14.75 -20.52
C GLU A 32 14.70 -13.96 -19.40
N ALA A 33 15.48 -13.32 -18.52
CA ALA A 33 14.95 -12.43 -17.48
C ALA A 33 14.04 -11.32 -18.07
N LYS A 34 14.53 -10.63 -19.12
CA LYS A 34 13.74 -9.61 -19.83
C LYS A 34 12.45 -10.17 -20.43
N GLN A 35 12.48 -11.40 -20.93
CA GLN A 35 11.30 -12.06 -21.48
C GLN A 35 10.26 -12.36 -20.40
N ILE A 36 10.69 -12.85 -19.23
CA ILE A 36 9.79 -13.13 -18.09
C ILE A 36 9.18 -11.83 -17.57
N THR A 37 9.98 -10.78 -17.36
CA THR A 37 9.47 -9.45 -16.98
C THR A 37 8.43 -8.94 -17.99
N ALA A 38 8.68 -9.12 -19.29
CA ALA A 38 7.75 -8.70 -20.32
C ALA A 38 6.43 -9.50 -20.28
N GLN A 39 6.47 -10.79 -19.95
CA GLN A 39 5.27 -11.61 -19.77
C GLN A 39 4.44 -11.16 -18.57
N ILE A 40 5.06 -10.98 -17.41
CA ILE A 40 4.40 -10.47 -16.19
C ILE A 40 3.75 -9.11 -16.47
N ARG A 41 4.50 -8.21 -17.10
CA ARG A 41 4.01 -6.88 -17.48
C ARG A 41 2.84 -6.95 -18.45
N LYS A 42 2.90 -7.84 -19.44
CA LYS A 42 1.82 -8.04 -20.42
C LYS A 42 0.53 -8.45 -19.71
N VAL A 43 0.58 -9.45 -18.83
CA VAL A 43 -0.58 -9.92 -18.06
C VAL A 43 -1.19 -8.79 -17.22
N ASN A 44 -0.35 -7.99 -16.54
CA ASN A 44 -0.81 -6.84 -15.76
C ASN A 44 -1.45 -5.74 -16.64
N LEU A 45 -0.89 -5.46 -17.81
CA LEU A 45 -1.45 -4.46 -18.74
C LEU A 45 -2.78 -4.91 -19.34
N GLU A 46 -2.91 -6.19 -19.69
CA GLU A 46 -4.15 -6.78 -20.19
C GLU A 46 -5.26 -6.72 -19.13
N PHE A 47 -4.95 -7.08 -17.87
CA PHE A 47 -5.86 -6.91 -16.74
C PHE A 47 -6.34 -5.46 -16.61
N ARG A 48 -5.41 -4.50 -16.60
CA ARG A 48 -5.75 -3.08 -16.45
C ARG A 48 -6.65 -2.57 -17.58
N ALA A 49 -6.39 -2.99 -18.81
CA ALA A 49 -7.21 -2.62 -19.96
C ALA A 49 -8.63 -3.21 -19.86
N GLU A 50 -8.76 -4.47 -19.43
CA GLU A 50 -10.07 -5.11 -19.22
C GLU A 50 -10.83 -4.49 -18.03
N ASP A 51 -10.18 -4.26 -16.88
CA ASP A 51 -10.81 -3.64 -15.70
C ASP A 51 -11.25 -2.20 -16.00
N GLN A 52 -10.49 -1.45 -16.81
CA GLN A 52 -10.89 -0.11 -17.25
C GLN A 52 -12.14 -0.14 -18.14
N LYS A 53 -12.24 -1.09 -19.08
CA LYS A 53 -13.44 -1.27 -19.91
C LYS A 53 -14.64 -1.65 -19.03
N LEU A 54 -14.44 -2.57 -18.09
CA LEU A 54 -15.47 -2.99 -17.14
C LEU A 54 -15.93 -1.83 -16.24
N PHE A 55 -15.01 -0.95 -15.83
CA PHE A 55 -15.34 0.23 -15.05
C PHE A 55 -16.19 1.24 -15.83
N LYS A 56 -15.88 1.50 -17.10
CA LYS A 56 -16.73 2.34 -17.96
C LYS A 56 -18.14 1.75 -18.10
N LYS A 57 -18.23 0.42 -18.28
CA LYS A 57 -19.51 -0.29 -18.28
C LYS A 57 -20.26 -0.13 -16.96
N PHE A 58 -19.55 -0.29 -15.83
CA PHE A 58 -20.11 -0.09 -14.50
C PHE A 58 -20.67 1.33 -14.31
N GLN A 59 -19.98 2.37 -14.79
CA GLN A 59 -20.46 3.76 -14.67
C GLN A 59 -21.77 3.98 -15.42
N ALA A 60 -21.87 3.46 -16.64
CA ALA A 60 -23.06 3.59 -17.50
C ALA A 60 -24.22 2.64 -17.14
N ALA A 61 -23.97 1.62 -16.30
CA ALA A 61 -24.94 0.58 -15.99
C ALA A 61 -26.04 1.02 -15.00
N GLY A 62 -27.21 0.40 -15.15
CA GLY A 62 -28.28 0.40 -14.14
C GLY A 62 -27.91 -0.40 -12.90
N GLN A 63 -28.73 -0.29 -11.84
CA GLN A 63 -28.40 -0.84 -10.51
C GLN A 63 -28.19 -2.36 -10.50
N GLU A 64 -28.99 -3.11 -11.25
CA GLU A 64 -28.89 -4.58 -11.34
C GLU A 64 -27.56 -5.02 -11.97
N GLU A 65 -27.22 -4.46 -13.13
CA GLU A 65 -25.95 -4.74 -13.81
C GLU A 65 -24.74 -4.29 -12.98
N LYS A 66 -24.84 -3.15 -12.26
CA LYS A 66 -23.82 -2.75 -11.28
C LYS A 66 -23.60 -3.81 -10.20
N GLN A 67 -24.67 -4.38 -9.65
CA GLN A 67 -24.57 -5.47 -8.65
C GLN A 67 -23.92 -6.72 -9.26
N LYS A 68 -24.33 -7.11 -10.47
CA LYS A 68 -23.74 -8.24 -11.18
C LYS A 68 -22.24 -8.04 -11.43
N ILE A 69 -21.83 -6.87 -11.92
CA ILE A 69 -20.41 -6.55 -12.13
C ILE A 69 -19.62 -6.67 -10.82
N LEU A 70 -20.16 -6.15 -9.72
CA LEU A 70 -19.48 -6.18 -8.43
C LEU A 70 -19.42 -7.56 -7.79
N ARG A 71 -20.42 -8.41 -8.01
CA ARG A 71 -20.53 -9.72 -7.36
C ARG A 71 -19.87 -10.84 -8.15
N GLU A 72 -19.90 -10.75 -9.48
CA GLU A 72 -19.54 -11.85 -10.37
C GLU A 72 -18.48 -11.44 -11.38
N THR A 73 -18.77 -10.47 -12.25
CA THR A 73 -17.93 -10.17 -13.43
C THR A 73 -16.54 -9.70 -13.04
N ARG A 74 -16.43 -8.74 -12.12
CA ARG A 74 -15.13 -8.20 -11.70
C ARG A 74 -14.32 -9.22 -10.88
N PRO A 75 -14.90 -9.91 -9.88
CA PRO A 75 -14.17 -10.98 -9.18
C PRO A 75 -13.67 -12.09 -10.12
N ALA A 76 -14.48 -12.53 -11.09
CA ALA A 76 -14.07 -13.54 -12.07
C ALA A 76 -12.92 -13.05 -12.96
N LEU A 77 -12.99 -11.80 -13.42
CA LEU A 77 -11.91 -11.14 -14.17
C LEU A 77 -10.62 -11.10 -13.35
N MET A 78 -10.69 -10.67 -12.10
CA MET A 78 -9.52 -10.62 -11.21
C MET A 78 -8.92 -12.02 -11.05
N LYS A 79 -9.73 -13.04 -10.72
CA LYS A 79 -9.27 -14.42 -10.53
C LYS A 79 -8.58 -14.99 -11.77
N LYS A 80 -9.11 -14.73 -12.97
CA LYS A 80 -8.48 -15.13 -14.25
C LYS A 80 -7.02 -14.65 -14.32
N TYR A 81 -6.79 -13.37 -14.03
CA TYR A 81 -5.45 -12.77 -14.11
C TYR A 81 -4.55 -13.17 -12.93
N ALA A 82 -5.11 -13.40 -11.74
CA ALA A 82 -4.36 -13.97 -10.62
C ALA A 82 -3.80 -15.36 -10.96
N LEU A 83 -4.60 -16.23 -11.60
CA LEU A 83 -4.15 -17.58 -11.99
C LEU A 83 -3.06 -17.55 -13.08
N GLN A 84 -3.12 -16.60 -14.01
CA GLN A 84 -2.05 -16.43 -15.00
C GLN A 84 -0.73 -15.99 -14.37
N LEU A 85 -0.78 -15.07 -13.41
CA LEU A 85 0.40 -14.64 -12.66
C LEU A 85 0.93 -15.73 -11.72
N TRP A 86 0.03 -16.49 -11.08
CA TRP A 86 0.39 -17.67 -10.30
C TRP A 86 1.15 -18.70 -11.13
N GLU A 87 0.64 -19.04 -12.32
CA GLU A 87 1.28 -19.99 -13.23
C GLU A 87 2.69 -19.52 -13.64
N LEU A 88 2.85 -18.23 -13.99
CA LEU A 88 4.16 -17.65 -14.28
C LEU A 88 5.11 -17.72 -13.08
N ALA A 89 4.61 -17.48 -11.87
CA ALA A 89 5.41 -17.61 -10.66
C ALA A 89 5.84 -19.05 -10.40
N GLU A 90 4.95 -20.01 -10.60
CA GLU A 90 5.24 -21.44 -10.42
C GLU A 90 6.29 -21.94 -11.42
N GLN A 91 6.25 -21.47 -12.67
CA GLN A 91 7.25 -21.77 -13.70
C GLN A 91 8.63 -21.19 -13.38
N HIS A 92 8.69 -20.13 -12.56
CA HIS A 92 9.90 -19.40 -12.22
C HIS A 92 10.15 -19.30 -10.71
N ARG A 93 9.77 -20.32 -9.94
CA ARG A 93 9.93 -20.36 -8.47
C ARG A 93 11.33 -20.00 -8.00
N ASN A 94 11.42 -19.42 -6.80
CA ASN A 94 12.66 -19.00 -6.16
C ASN A 94 13.45 -17.94 -6.97
N THR A 95 12.79 -17.22 -7.88
CA THR A 95 13.38 -16.09 -8.60
C THR A 95 12.69 -14.77 -8.21
N PRO A 96 13.34 -13.61 -8.39
CA PRO A 96 12.70 -12.31 -8.19
C PRO A 96 11.40 -12.13 -9.00
N HIS A 97 11.34 -12.75 -10.18
CA HIS A 97 10.18 -12.71 -11.06
C HIS A 97 8.97 -13.44 -10.47
N ALA A 98 9.18 -14.53 -9.73
CA ALA A 98 8.08 -15.21 -9.03
C ALA A 98 7.49 -14.30 -7.95
N VAL A 99 8.33 -13.57 -7.21
CA VAL A 99 7.86 -12.61 -6.20
C VAL A 99 7.05 -11.50 -6.83
N GLU A 100 7.55 -10.92 -7.93
CA GLU A 100 6.84 -9.87 -8.66
C GLU A 100 5.47 -10.37 -9.14
N ALA A 101 5.41 -11.55 -9.75
CA ALA A 101 4.17 -12.14 -10.25
C ALA A 101 3.18 -12.43 -9.11
N LEU A 102 3.63 -13.05 -8.01
CA LEU A 102 2.76 -13.35 -6.85
C LEU A 102 2.29 -12.08 -6.13
N ALA A 103 3.15 -11.07 -5.99
CA ALA A 103 2.79 -9.78 -5.41
C ALA A 103 1.68 -9.08 -6.22
N LEU A 104 1.72 -9.19 -7.56
CA LEU A 104 0.66 -8.71 -8.45
C LEU A 104 -0.59 -9.59 -8.42
N ALA A 105 -0.45 -10.91 -8.24
CA ALA A 105 -1.57 -11.85 -8.18
C ALA A 105 -2.41 -11.69 -6.91
N LEU A 106 -1.76 -11.41 -5.77
CA LEU A 106 -2.38 -11.35 -4.45
C LEU A 106 -3.61 -10.43 -4.36
N PRO A 107 -3.59 -9.17 -4.84
CA PRO A 107 -4.79 -8.33 -4.84
C PRO A 107 -5.85 -8.78 -5.85
N LEU A 108 -5.53 -9.67 -6.78
CA LEU A 108 -6.40 -10.15 -7.86
C LEU A 108 -7.11 -11.48 -7.53
N ASN A 109 -7.08 -11.97 -6.29
CA ASN A 109 -7.67 -13.26 -5.90
C ASN A 109 -9.19 -13.42 -6.17
N GLY A 110 -9.92 -12.37 -6.54
CA GLY A 110 -11.35 -12.49 -6.91
C GLY A 110 -12.25 -12.95 -5.76
N ARG A 111 -11.89 -12.68 -4.50
CA ARG A 111 -12.54 -13.17 -3.28
C ARG A 111 -12.38 -14.67 -3.03
N ASP A 112 -11.51 -15.33 -3.77
CA ASP A 112 -11.10 -16.70 -3.51
C ASP A 112 -10.08 -16.71 -2.36
N LEU A 113 -10.54 -17.12 -1.18
CA LEU A 113 -9.71 -17.17 0.02
C LEU A 113 -8.66 -18.27 -0.05
N GLU A 114 -8.95 -19.38 -0.75
CA GLU A 114 -8.00 -20.47 -0.90
C GLU A 114 -6.84 -20.04 -1.79
N LEU A 115 -7.13 -19.46 -2.96
CA LEU A 115 -6.11 -18.90 -3.84
C LEU A 115 -5.31 -17.80 -3.15
N LYS A 116 -5.98 -16.92 -2.38
CA LYS A 116 -5.30 -15.88 -1.62
C LYS A 116 -4.29 -16.49 -0.63
N ASN A 117 -4.69 -17.50 0.13
CA ASN A 117 -3.83 -18.16 1.09
C ASN A 117 -2.68 -18.89 0.40
N GLN A 118 -2.92 -19.57 -0.72
CA GLN A 118 -1.86 -20.21 -1.52
C GLN A 118 -0.81 -19.20 -2.02
N ILE A 119 -1.25 -18.05 -2.56
CA ILE A 119 -0.33 -16.97 -2.98
C ILE A 119 0.46 -16.43 -1.78
N GLN A 120 -0.22 -16.22 -0.65
CA GLN A 120 0.41 -15.74 0.58
C GLN A 120 1.45 -16.73 1.10
N ASP A 121 1.12 -18.01 1.19
CA ASP A 121 2.02 -19.06 1.67
C ASP A 121 3.23 -19.18 0.74
N ARG A 122 3.01 -19.15 -0.59
CA ARG A 122 4.11 -19.19 -1.58
C ARG A 122 5.06 -18.00 -1.45
N LEU A 123 4.53 -16.78 -1.30
CA LEU A 123 5.34 -15.57 -1.09
C LEU A 123 6.22 -15.67 0.16
N VAL A 124 5.72 -16.31 1.21
CA VAL A 124 6.43 -16.36 2.50
C VAL A 124 7.37 -17.56 2.57
N GLU A 125 6.98 -18.73 2.06
CA GLU A 125 7.82 -19.93 2.02
C GLU A 125 9.07 -19.71 1.17
N ASP A 126 8.91 -19.19 -0.04
CA ASP A 126 9.98 -19.14 -1.03
C ASP A 126 10.76 -17.81 -0.94
N HIS A 127 10.14 -16.74 -0.38
CA HIS A 127 10.63 -15.36 -0.57
C HIS A 127 10.57 -14.46 0.67
N ILE A 128 10.60 -15.02 1.89
CA ILE A 128 10.60 -14.23 3.14
C ILE A 128 11.74 -13.21 3.24
N ASP A 129 12.87 -13.47 2.58
CA ASP A 129 14.05 -12.60 2.56
C ASP A 129 14.11 -11.68 1.32
N ASP A 130 13.21 -11.83 0.35
CA ASP A 130 13.23 -11.07 -0.89
C ASP A 130 12.63 -9.67 -0.70
N LYS A 131 13.36 -8.61 -1.10
CA LYS A 131 12.84 -7.24 -1.05
C LYS A 131 11.65 -7.02 -1.99
N GLY A 132 11.49 -7.86 -3.03
CA GLY A 132 10.32 -7.91 -3.88
C GLY A 132 9.02 -8.22 -3.12
N LEU A 133 9.11 -8.79 -1.91
CA LEU A 133 7.95 -9.03 -1.05
C LEU A 133 7.37 -7.74 -0.46
N VAL A 134 8.19 -6.70 -0.28
CA VAL A 134 7.82 -5.45 0.41
C VAL A 134 6.50 -4.84 -0.06
N PRO A 135 6.25 -4.68 -1.37
CA PRO A 135 4.99 -4.10 -1.85
C PRO A 135 3.75 -4.94 -1.54
N ALA A 136 3.91 -6.25 -1.33
CA ALA A 136 2.83 -7.18 -1.00
C ALA A 136 2.48 -7.19 0.50
N ILE A 137 3.38 -6.76 1.39
CA ILE A 137 3.18 -6.81 2.86
C ILE A 137 1.90 -6.07 3.29
N SER A 138 1.53 -5.00 2.59
CA SER A 138 0.29 -4.24 2.84
C SER A 138 -0.99 -5.10 2.83
N ALA A 139 -1.02 -6.15 2.00
CA ALA A 139 -2.14 -7.09 1.89
C ALA A 139 -2.27 -8.00 3.12
N PHE A 140 -1.20 -8.13 3.91
CA PHE A 140 -1.13 -8.89 5.16
C PHE A 140 -1.36 -8.03 6.41
N SER A 141 -1.67 -6.75 6.25
CA SER A 141 -1.79 -5.78 7.37
C SER A 141 -2.75 -6.19 8.51
N ARG A 142 -3.65 -7.16 8.28
CA ARG A 142 -4.56 -7.69 9.30
C ARG A 142 -4.11 -9.02 9.92
N ASP A 143 -3.12 -9.68 9.33
CA ASP A 143 -2.62 -10.97 9.78
C ASP A 143 -1.48 -10.77 10.79
N ALA A 144 -1.84 -10.69 12.07
CA ALA A 144 -0.89 -10.47 13.15
C ALA A 144 0.19 -11.57 13.22
N LYS A 145 -0.17 -12.83 12.91
CA LYS A 145 0.77 -13.96 12.97
C LYS A 145 1.79 -13.84 11.85
N LEU A 146 1.33 -13.55 10.63
CA LEU A 146 2.24 -13.40 9.50
C LEU A 146 3.14 -12.17 9.65
N LEU A 147 2.61 -11.01 10.05
CA LEU A 147 3.43 -9.81 10.26
C LEU A 147 4.53 -10.07 11.31
N LYS A 148 4.19 -10.74 12.42
CA LYS A 148 5.15 -11.14 13.43
C LYS A 148 6.23 -12.07 12.85
N ARG A 149 5.83 -13.08 12.08
CA ARG A 149 6.73 -13.99 11.39
C ARG A 149 7.71 -13.25 10.48
N LEU A 150 7.24 -12.30 9.67
CA LEU A 150 8.09 -11.48 8.81
C LEU A 150 9.10 -10.63 9.60
N VAL A 151 8.70 -10.10 10.75
CA VAL A 151 9.58 -9.32 11.63
C VAL A 151 10.66 -10.20 12.29
N GLU A 152 10.32 -11.42 12.70
CA GLU A 152 11.19 -12.31 13.48
C GLU A 152 12.10 -13.18 12.61
N GLU A 153 11.61 -13.68 11.47
CA GLU A 153 12.30 -14.70 10.67
C GLU A 153 13.05 -14.12 9.46
N SER A 154 12.61 -12.97 8.91
CA SER A 154 13.25 -12.39 7.73
C SER A 154 14.62 -11.80 8.05
N LYS A 155 15.63 -12.15 7.25
CA LYS A 155 16.96 -11.52 7.24
C LYS A 155 16.94 -10.17 6.54
N SER A 156 15.95 -9.92 5.68
CA SER A 156 15.79 -8.66 4.98
C SER A 156 15.40 -7.54 5.94
N ARG A 157 16.18 -6.46 5.92
CA ARG A 157 15.91 -5.27 6.75
C ARG A 157 14.63 -4.57 6.27
N GLU A 158 14.42 -4.53 4.96
CA GLU A 158 13.26 -3.92 4.32
C GLU A 158 11.97 -4.66 4.64
N VAL A 159 11.98 -6.00 4.56
CA VAL A 159 10.82 -6.82 4.93
C VAL A 159 10.47 -6.63 6.40
N ARG A 160 11.46 -6.72 7.31
CA ARG A 160 11.24 -6.51 8.75
C ARG A 160 10.68 -5.11 9.05
N GLY A 161 11.28 -4.07 8.49
CA GLY A 161 10.87 -2.69 8.74
C GLY A 161 9.44 -2.40 8.28
N VAL A 162 9.08 -2.85 7.07
CA VAL A 162 7.74 -2.64 6.52
C VAL A 162 6.70 -3.53 7.22
N ALA A 163 7.05 -4.76 7.58
CA ALA A 163 6.16 -5.62 8.38
C ALA A 163 5.90 -5.03 9.78
N ALA A 164 6.94 -4.53 10.46
CA ALA A 164 6.80 -3.86 11.75
C ALA A 164 5.92 -2.60 11.64
N TYR A 165 6.08 -1.82 10.57
CA TYR A 165 5.21 -0.68 10.28
C TYR A 165 3.74 -1.11 10.14
N TYR A 166 3.43 -2.13 9.34
CA TYR A 166 2.05 -2.59 9.19
C TYR A 166 1.49 -3.20 10.48
N ASP A 167 2.31 -3.83 11.33
CA ASP A 167 1.85 -4.30 12.64
C ASP A 167 1.54 -3.14 13.59
N ALA A 168 2.37 -2.09 13.62
CA ALA A 168 2.07 -0.86 14.36
C ALA A 168 0.77 -0.21 13.87
N GLN A 169 0.52 -0.18 12.56
CA GLN A 169 -0.74 0.32 11.98
C GLN A 169 -1.94 -0.57 12.36
N ARG A 170 -1.76 -1.89 12.45
CA ARG A 170 -2.79 -2.83 12.93
C ARG A 170 -3.14 -2.58 14.40
N LEU A 171 -2.13 -2.40 15.25
CA LEU A 171 -2.29 -2.07 16.68
C LEU A 171 -2.95 -0.70 16.88
N LYS A 172 -2.61 0.27 16.03
CA LYS A 172 -3.28 1.57 15.99
C LYS A 172 -4.75 1.46 15.62
N GLY A 173 -5.11 0.59 14.68
CA GLY A 173 -6.46 0.49 14.16
C GLY A 173 -6.86 1.76 13.41
N ARG A 174 -8.01 2.37 13.77
CA ARG A 174 -8.53 3.56 13.07
C ARG A 174 -7.82 4.87 13.46
N GLY A 175 -7.09 4.88 14.56
CA GLY A 175 -6.39 6.08 15.04
C GLY A 175 -5.60 5.83 16.31
N LEU A 176 -4.58 6.65 16.53
CA LEU A 176 -3.83 6.67 17.77
C LEU A 176 -4.65 7.39 18.86
N THR A 177 -4.88 6.70 19.97
CA THR A 177 -5.73 7.15 21.09
C THR A 177 -5.00 6.91 22.40
N GLU A 178 -5.48 7.51 23.49
CA GLU A 178 -4.92 7.27 24.82
C GLU A 178 -4.98 5.79 25.22
N LYS A 179 -5.97 5.03 24.73
CA LYS A 179 -6.16 3.61 25.04
C LYS A 179 -5.10 2.69 24.43
N ASN A 180 -4.48 3.08 23.32
CA ASN A 180 -3.48 2.27 22.62
C ASN A 180 -2.09 2.95 22.54
N ALA A 181 -1.95 4.16 23.06
CA ALA A 181 -0.71 4.93 23.02
C ALA A 181 0.47 4.17 23.66
N ASP A 182 0.26 3.55 24.81
CA ASP A 182 1.32 2.84 25.55
C ASP A 182 1.88 1.64 24.79
N THR A 183 1.13 1.10 23.82
CA THR A 183 1.60 0.00 22.95
C THR A 183 2.12 0.53 21.61
N VAL A 184 1.40 1.46 20.99
CA VAL A 184 1.68 1.89 19.61
C VAL A 184 2.84 2.86 19.54
N ILE A 185 2.97 3.80 20.49
CA ILE A 185 4.04 4.81 20.47
C ILE A 185 5.42 4.17 20.58
N PRO A 186 5.70 3.26 21.55
CA PRO A 186 7.01 2.62 21.63
C PRO A 186 7.34 1.79 20.39
N ALA A 187 6.35 1.11 19.81
CA ALA A 187 6.53 0.37 18.56
C ALA A 187 6.91 1.30 17.40
N MET A 188 6.20 2.42 17.25
CA MET A 188 6.51 3.45 16.25
C MET A 188 7.89 4.09 16.44
N GLU A 189 8.26 4.44 17.67
CA GLU A 189 9.58 5.01 17.97
C GLU A 189 10.71 4.03 17.67
N LYS A 190 10.51 2.74 17.99
CA LYS A 190 11.44 1.68 17.60
C LYS A 190 11.60 1.61 16.08
N ILE A 191 10.49 1.63 15.32
CA ILE A 191 10.53 1.60 13.85
C ILE A 191 11.23 2.84 13.30
N GLN A 192 10.93 4.03 13.83
CA GLN A 192 11.58 5.27 13.41
C GLN A 192 13.10 5.21 13.62
N LYS A 193 13.55 4.65 14.75
CA LYS A 193 14.98 4.49 15.07
C LYS A 193 15.66 3.44 14.19
N GLU A 194 15.04 2.27 14.02
CA GLU A 194 15.68 1.11 13.39
C GLU A 194 15.49 1.05 11.87
N TYR A 195 14.45 1.69 11.36
CA TYR A 195 13.94 1.53 9.98
C TYR A 195 13.50 2.86 9.34
N GLY A 196 13.76 4.00 9.98
CA GLY A 196 13.18 5.29 9.58
C GLY A 196 13.59 5.77 8.18
N ASP A 197 14.70 5.28 7.65
CA ASP A 197 15.23 5.55 6.30
C ASP A 197 14.57 4.75 5.18
N ILE A 198 13.82 3.69 5.52
CA ILE A 198 13.19 2.81 4.53
C ILE A 198 12.04 3.53 3.82
N GLU A 199 12.04 3.47 2.50
CA GLU A 199 10.99 4.01 1.65
C GLU A 199 9.81 3.03 1.57
N LEU A 200 8.60 3.49 1.92
CA LEU A 200 7.40 2.67 1.79
C LEU A 200 6.89 2.72 0.36
N VAL A 201 7.09 1.64 -0.40
CA VAL A 201 6.62 1.50 -1.78
C VAL A 201 5.43 0.55 -1.84
N MET A 202 4.32 1.02 -2.42
CA MET A 202 3.11 0.22 -2.61
C MET A 202 3.24 -0.71 -3.82
N ALA A 203 2.36 -1.73 -3.93
CA ALA A 203 2.29 -2.66 -5.06
C ALA A 203 2.16 -1.99 -6.46
N GLY A 204 1.83 -0.70 -6.52
CA GLY A 204 1.82 0.10 -7.76
C GLY A 204 3.12 0.86 -8.07
N GLY A 205 4.20 0.65 -7.31
CA GLY A 205 5.47 1.38 -7.43
C GLY A 205 5.43 2.81 -6.87
N ARG A 206 4.28 3.24 -6.32
CA ARG A 206 4.14 4.56 -5.71
C ARG A 206 4.77 4.57 -4.32
N SER A 207 5.74 5.47 -4.13
CA SER A 207 6.26 5.81 -2.81
C SER A 207 5.19 6.54 -1.97
N GLN A 208 5.12 6.20 -0.68
CA GLN A 208 4.37 6.93 0.35
C GLN A 208 5.29 7.80 1.21
N GLY A 209 6.60 7.81 0.94
CA GLY A 209 7.62 8.44 1.77
C GLY A 209 8.33 7.45 2.70
N LYS A 210 9.34 7.98 3.40
CA LYS A 210 10.12 7.24 4.39
C LYS A 210 9.29 6.91 5.64
N LEU A 211 9.48 5.70 6.18
CA LEU A 211 8.80 5.24 7.40
C LEU A 211 8.99 6.23 8.56
N GLY A 212 10.19 6.79 8.72
CA GLY A 212 10.49 7.73 9.79
C GLY A 212 9.65 9.01 9.70
N LYS A 213 9.40 9.52 8.48
CA LYS A 213 8.58 10.72 8.27
C LYS A 213 7.09 10.46 8.46
N LEU A 214 6.63 9.29 7.99
CA LEU A 214 5.25 8.84 8.21
C LEU A 214 4.93 8.74 9.70
N ILE A 215 5.83 8.12 10.47
CA ILE A 215 5.71 7.97 11.91
C ILE A 215 5.83 9.31 12.64
N GLU A 216 6.79 10.15 12.26
CA GLU A 216 6.95 11.50 12.83
C GLU A 216 5.65 12.30 12.74
N ASN A 217 5.03 12.34 11.56
CA ASN A 217 3.79 13.07 11.34
C ASN A 217 2.64 12.52 12.19
N GLU A 218 2.54 11.20 12.32
CA GLU A 218 1.53 10.54 13.17
C GLU A 218 1.72 10.88 14.65
N LEU A 219 2.94 10.75 15.17
CA LEU A 219 3.26 11.05 16.56
C LEU A 219 3.09 12.54 16.86
N PHE A 220 3.46 13.41 15.94
CA PHE A 220 3.23 14.85 16.04
C PHE A 220 1.74 15.18 16.15
N SER A 221 0.92 14.60 15.26
CA SER A 221 -0.53 14.78 15.29
C SER A 221 -1.12 14.34 16.63
N PHE A 222 -0.72 13.18 17.15
CA PHE A 222 -1.20 12.71 18.45
C PHE A 222 -0.75 13.58 19.64
N ARG A 223 0.45 14.14 19.57
CA ARG A 223 1.03 14.95 20.68
C ARG A 223 0.48 16.38 20.69
N ASN A 224 0.19 16.95 19.52
CA ASN A 224 -0.05 18.37 19.34
C ASN A 224 -1.41 18.72 18.71
N LEU A 225 -1.98 17.85 17.87
CA LEU A 225 -3.17 18.14 17.06
C LEU A 225 -4.39 17.34 17.52
N ARG A 226 -4.76 17.49 18.80
CA ARG A 226 -5.91 16.80 19.38
C ARG A 226 -6.72 17.69 20.31
N ILE A 227 -7.93 17.25 20.65
CA ILE A 227 -8.81 17.93 21.60
C ILE A 227 -8.04 18.23 22.90
N GLY A 228 -8.15 19.48 23.36
CA GLY A 228 -7.49 19.97 24.57
C GLY A 228 -6.05 20.44 24.38
N LYS A 229 -5.46 20.32 23.17
CA LYS A 229 -4.18 20.95 22.84
C LYS A 229 -4.40 22.35 22.27
N GLU A 230 -3.41 23.21 22.47
CA GLU A 230 -3.38 24.52 21.83
C GLU A 230 -3.25 24.33 20.31
N ALA A 231 -4.15 24.96 19.55
CA ALA A 231 -4.06 24.96 18.09
C ALA A 231 -2.75 25.65 17.67
N PRO A 232 -1.98 25.07 16.73
CA PRO A 232 -0.76 25.70 16.22
C PRO A 232 -1.06 27.08 15.65
N GLU A 233 -0.08 27.98 15.74
CA GLU A 233 -0.20 29.29 15.12
C GLU A 233 -0.37 29.15 13.60
N ILE A 234 -1.22 30.01 13.04
CA ILE A 234 -1.40 30.15 11.60
C ILE A 234 -1.25 31.63 11.32
N ALA A 235 -0.23 31.99 10.53
CA ALA A 235 -0.04 33.32 10.02
C ALA A 235 -0.14 33.25 8.49
N ALA A 236 -1.03 34.04 7.92
CA ALA A 236 -1.24 34.12 6.48
C ALA A 236 -1.78 35.49 6.09
N GLU A 237 -1.78 35.77 4.79
CA GLU A 237 -2.51 36.89 4.20
C GLU A 237 -3.85 36.35 3.67
N ASP A 238 -4.92 37.12 3.83
CA ASP A 238 -6.20 36.83 3.19
C ASP A 238 -6.21 37.26 1.70
N LEU A 239 -7.36 37.12 1.03
CA LEU A 239 -7.49 37.43 -0.40
C LEU A 239 -7.32 38.92 -0.73
N ASP A 240 -7.46 39.81 0.26
CA ASP A 240 -7.27 41.25 0.13
C ASP A 240 -5.85 41.69 0.57
N GLY A 241 -4.98 40.74 0.91
CA GLY A 241 -3.61 40.98 1.37
C GLY A 241 -3.52 41.41 2.83
N VAL A 242 -4.58 41.21 3.62
CA VAL A 242 -4.55 41.53 5.05
C VAL A 242 -3.90 40.38 5.80
N GLU A 243 -2.78 40.66 6.48
CA GLU A 243 -2.16 39.71 7.39
C GLU A 243 -3.10 39.39 8.55
N PHE A 244 -3.25 38.11 8.87
CA PHE A 244 -3.94 37.65 10.07
C PHE A 244 -3.16 36.55 10.77
N LYS A 245 -3.34 36.46 12.09
CA LYS A 245 -2.88 35.34 12.92
C LYS A 245 -4.04 34.64 13.59
N LEU A 246 -3.95 33.34 13.81
CA LEU A 246 -4.96 32.61 14.59
C LEU A 246 -5.05 33.17 16.02
N SER A 247 -3.92 33.62 16.58
CA SER A 247 -3.88 34.29 17.89
C SER A 247 -4.75 35.54 17.99
N ASP A 248 -5.00 36.24 16.88
CA ASP A 248 -5.78 37.49 16.87
C ASP A 248 -7.26 37.26 17.24
N TYR A 249 -7.70 36.00 17.19
CA TYR A 249 -9.06 35.58 17.53
C TYR A 249 -9.17 35.00 18.94
N ARG A 250 -8.14 35.13 19.80
CA ARG A 250 -8.21 34.71 21.22
C ARG A 250 -9.43 35.35 21.90
N GLY A 251 -10.14 34.54 22.70
CA GLY A 251 -11.40 34.92 23.35
C GLY A 251 -12.66 34.71 22.49
N LYS A 252 -12.53 34.26 21.23
CA LYS A 252 -13.65 33.88 20.35
C LYS A 252 -13.68 32.38 20.12
N VAL A 253 -14.86 31.87 19.74
CA VAL A 253 -14.98 30.54 19.13
C VAL A 253 -14.66 30.67 17.64
N VAL A 254 -13.67 29.92 17.18
CA VAL A 254 -13.19 29.95 15.80
C VAL A 254 -13.45 28.60 15.15
N VAL A 255 -14.05 28.63 13.95
CA VAL A 255 -14.14 27.47 13.06
C VAL A 255 -13.11 27.67 11.97
N LEU A 256 -12.16 26.75 11.86
CA LEU A 256 -11.14 26.75 10.81
C LEU A 256 -11.49 25.69 9.78
N ASP A 257 -11.68 26.10 8.53
CA ASP A 257 -12.03 25.24 7.41
C ASP A 257 -10.91 25.25 6.35
N PHE A 258 -10.44 24.06 5.96
CA PHE A 258 -9.42 23.89 4.94
C PHE A 258 -10.08 23.35 3.67
N TRP A 259 -10.18 24.19 2.64
CA TRP A 259 -10.84 23.88 1.37
C TRP A 259 -10.03 24.42 0.16
N GLY A 260 -10.44 24.05 -1.05
CA GLY A 260 -9.89 24.58 -2.30
C GLY A 260 -10.85 24.37 -3.47
N ASP A 261 -10.73 25.18 -4.52
CA ASP A 261 -11.42 25.01 -5.80
C ASP A 261 -10.58 24.15 -6.75
N TRP A 262 -11.20 23.13 -7.35
CA TRP A 262 -10.55 22.16 -8.23
C TRP A 262 -11.27 22.02 -9.57
#